data_AF-A0A4Q3Y0K4-F1
#
_entry.id   AF-A0A4Q3Y0K4-F1
#
_cell.length_a   1.000
_cell.length_b   1.000
_cell.length_c   1.000
_cell.angle_alpha   90.00
_cell.angle_beta   90.00
_cell.angle_gamma   90.00
#
_symmetry.space_group_name_H-M   'P 1'
#
loop_
_entity.id
_entity.type
_entity.pdbx_description
1 polymer ?
#
loop_
_entity_poly.entity_id
_entity_poly.type
_entity_poly.pdbx_seq_one_letter_code
_entity_poly.pdbx_strand_id
1 'polypeptide(L)'
;MANGAWPPGRGSGAEGRGGPGGQTGEAGDSSEGSEVAMRIWVTRTAPGNQVTATRLKELGHEVVDVPVLDVCGIETEPLRTLPDAIVFTSGNGVRHHPLSAELLDVPVFTVGDATGEIAARAGYRDVRSAQGDIVDLQRLILKELPRPSRLVHFGGRDVAGQLTRFMRNFGYLVDRRIVYAAEAVAVRWLLEVRSDLASIDGIVVHSPRAAERVARVLTGTWWKGKVWCISQACALKLTGVRGISLHFTARPSDAALIEMVRQDGLLRTATRASIRLLPAGIDCPPQVGEILNLKATDVR
;
A
#
# COMPACT_ATOMS: atom_id res chain seq x y z
N MET A 1 -1.31 -41.80 29.15
CA MET A 1 -0.69 -42.93 28.42
C MET A 1 -0.38 -42.46 26.99
N ALA A 2 0.88 -42.61 26.59
CA ALA A 2 1.53 -42.52 25.25
C ALA A 2 1.03 -41.46 24.24
N ASN A 3 1.77 -40.38 23.93
CA ASN A 3 3.01 -40.25 23.13
C ASN A 3 2.97 -40.88 21.72
N GLY A 4 3.09 -40.04 20.68
CA GLY A 4 3.37 -40.40 19.30
C GLY A 4 4.27 -39.36 18.63
N ALA A 5 5.58 -39.49 18.88
CA ALA A 5 6.65 -38.76 18.20
C ALA A 5 7.10 -39.54 16.95
N TRP A 6 7.38 -38.83 15.85
CA TRP A 6 7.94 -39.37 14.61
C TRP A 6 9.49 -39.32 14.66
N PRO A 7 10.22 -40.36 14.20
CA PRO A 7 11.67 -40.51 14.44
C PRO A 7 12.56 -39.77 13.43
N PRO A 8 13.87 -39.58 13.73
CA PRO A 8 14.87 -39.09 12.79
C PRO A 8 15.63 -40.23 12.10
N GLY A 9 15.87 -40.10 10.80
CA GLY A 9 16.75 -40.97 10.02
C GLY A 9 18.20 -40.46 10.03
N ARG A 10 19.14 -41.31 10.44
CA ARG A 10 20.60 -41.13 10.27
C ARG A 10 21.05 -41.77 8.95
N GLY A 11 22.08 -41.19 8.33
CA GLY A 11 22.90 -41.82 7.28
C GLY A 11 24.24 -41.10 7.17
N SER A 12 25.32 -41.86 7.29
CA SER A 12 26.73 -41.51 7.53
C SER A 12 27.61 -41.44 6.27
N GLY A 13 28.78 -40.80 6.37
CA GLY A 13 29.95 -40.95 5.46
C GLY A 13 30.77 -39.66 5.37
N ALA A 14 31.81 -39.44 6.18
CA ALA A 14 33.21 -39.90 6.05
C ALA A 14 34.10 -39.02 5.14
N GLU A 15 34.90 -38.18 5.82
CA GLU A 15 36.28 -37.71 5.60
C GLU A 15 36.91 -37.56 4.19
N GLY A 16 37.54 -36.39 3.99
CA GLY A 16 38.63 -36.18 3.02
C GLY A 16 39.35 -34.84 3.26
N ARG A 17 40.62 -34.87 3.69
CA ARG A 17 41.51 -33.71 3.89
C ARG A 17 42.14 -33.25 2.57
N GLY A 18 42.35 -31.94 2.43
CA GLY A 18 43.26 -31.35 1.42
C GLY A 18 43.27 -29.82 1.50
N GLY A 19 44.43 -29.24 1.86
CA GLY A 19 44.65 -27.79 2.01
C GLY A 19 44.95 -27.04 0.70
N PRO A 20 45.64 -25.88 0.75
CA PRO A 20 45.04 -24.57 0.47
C PRO A 20 45.39 -24.01 -0.91
N GLY A 21 44.46 -23.27 -1.51
CA GLY A 21 44.68 -22.51 -2.74
C GLY A 21 44.22 -21.07 -2.55
N GLY A 22 45.17 -20.14 -2.51
CA GLY A 22 44.88 -18.71 -2.53
C GLY A 22 44.38 -18.30 -3.92
N GLN A 23 43.35 -17.47 -3.94
CA GLN A 23 43.04 -16.58 -5.07
C GLN A 23 42.73 -15.19 -4.52
N THR A 24 43.62 -14.29 -4.88
CA THR A 24 43.53 -12.83 -4.85
C THR A 24 42.65 -12.34 -6.00
N GLY A 25 41.92 -11.24 -5.76
CA GLY A 25 41.18 -10.48 -6.78
C GLY A 25 39.76 -11.00 -6.97
N GLU A 26 38.70 -10.20 -6.96
CA GLU A 26 38.56 -8.75 -7.13
C GLU A 26 37.45 -8.28 -6.19
N ALA A 27 37.72 -7.22 -5.44
CA ALA A 27 36.68 -6.45 -4.79
C ALA A 27 35.90 -5.73 -5.89
N GLY A 28 34.78 -6.32 -6.29
CA GLY A 28 33.76 -5.61 -7.04
C GLY A 28 33.24 -4.49 -6.15
N ASP A 29 33.66 -3.27 -6.44
CA ASP A 29 32.99 -2.04 -6.02
C ASP A 29 31.64 -1.96 -6.75
N SER A 30 30.70 -2.77 -6.29
CA SER A 30 29.28 -2.59 -6.56
C SER A 30 28.73 -1.71 -5.45
N SER A 31 29.08 -0.41 -5.50
CA SER A 31 28.34 0.64 -4.81
C SER A 31 26.97 0.85 -5.49
N GLU A 32 26.15 -0.20 -5.49
CA GLU A 32 24.70 -0.04 -5.60
C GLU A 32 24.28 0.76 -4.36
N GLY A 33 23.82 1.99 -4.58
CA GLY A 33 23.53 2.95 -3.51
C GLY A 33 22.67 2.32 -2.43
N SER A 34 23.23 2.13 -1.22
CA SER A 34 22.51 1.49 -0.13
C SER A 34 21.25 2.30 0.20
N GLU A 35 20.08 1.70 0.02
CA GLU A 35 18.80 2.32 0.35
C GLU A 35 18.77 2.64 1.86
N VAL A 36 18.45 3.89 2.23
CA VAL A 36 18.35 4.26 3.65
C VAL A 36 17.06 3.66 4.21
N ALA A 37 17.19 2.77 5.18
CA ALA A 37 16.05 2.22 5.92
C ALA A 37 15.24 3.36 6.56
N MET A 38 13.94 3.41 6.23
CA MET A 38 12.96 4.30 6.84
C MET A 38 12.03 3.49 7.73
N ARG A 39 11.48 4.13 8.76
CA ARG A 39 10.38 3.56 9.55
C ARG A 39 9.04 4.10 9.06
N ILE A 40 8.21 3.21 8.51
CA ILE A 40 7.02 3.58 7.75
C ILE A 40 5.75 3.03 8.39
N TRP A 41 4.76 3.88 8.60
CA TRP A 41 3.44 3.47 9.06
C TRP A 41 2.50 3.19 7.89
N VAL A 42 2.00 1.96 7.79
CA VAL A 42 1.01 1.55 6.77
C VAL A 42 -0.38 1.47 7.42
N THR A 43 -1.35 2.17 6.84
CA THR A 43 -2.59 2.56 7.51
C THR A 43 -3.86 1.88 6.98
N ARG A 44 -3.77 1.12 5.90
CA ARG A 44 -4.94 0.55 5.21
C ARG A 44 -5.53 -0.63 5.98
N THR A 45 -6.73 -1.07 5.58
CA THR A 45 -7.38 -2.24 6.18
C THR A 45 -6.62 -3.54 5.83
N ALA A 46 -6.68 -4.53 6.72
CA ALA A 46 -6.28 -5.91 6.42
C ALA A 46 -7.19 -6.54 5.34
N PRO A 47 -6.72 -7.57 4.59
CA PRO A 47 -5.35 -8.10 4.57
C PRO A 47 -4.37 -7.25 3.73
N GLY A 48 -4.87 -6.19 3.08
CA GLY A 48 -4.04 -5.35 2.20
C GLY A 48 -2.90 -4.65 2.94
N ASN A 49 -3.09 -4.32 4.23
CA ASN A 49 -2.06 -3.71 5.06
C ASN A 49 -0.82 -4.60 5.16
N GLN A 50 -1.02 -5.88 5.48
CA GLN A 50 0.07 -6.84 5.63
C GLN A 50 0.83 -7.04 4.32
N VAL A 51 0.12 -7.10 3.18
CA VAL A 51 0.76 -7.23 1.87
C VAL A 51 1.66 -6.03 1.58
N THR A 52 1.17 -4.81 1.79
CA THR A 52 1.99 -3.60 1.61
C THR A 52 3.15 -3.56 2.61
N ALA A 53 2.91 -3.93 3.87
CA ALA A 53 3.93 -3.96 4.91
C ALA A 53 5.05 -4.95 4.58
N THR A 54 4.74 -6.15 4.13
CA THR A 54 5.73 -7.14 3.69
C THR A 54 6.58 -6.61 2.55
N ARG A 55 5.97 -6.02 1.52
CA ARG A 55 6.71 -5.46 0.37
C ARG A 55 7.64 -4.32 0.76
N LEU A 56 7.25 -3.47 1.70
CA LEU A 56 8.13 -2.40 2.21
C LEU A 56 9.28 -2.95 3.06
N LYS A 57 9.04 -4.02 3.83
CA LYS A 57 10.12 -4.73 4.55
C LYS A 57 11.11 -5.40 3.60
N GLU A 58 10.63 -5.96 2.50
CA GLU A 58 11.47 -6.52 1.43
C GLU A 58 12.37 -5.47 0.77
N LEU A 59 11.97 -4.19 0.79
CA LEU A 59 12.81 -3.04 0.39
C LEU A 59 13.74 -2.54 1.51
N GLY A 60 13.85 -3.26 2.63
CA GLY A 60 14.76 -2.90 3.74
C GLY A 60 14.23 -1.80 4.67
N HIS A 61 12.94 -1.49 4.62
CA HIS A 61 12.31 -0.54 5.56
C HIS A 61 11.78 -1.23 6.81
N GLU A 62 11.76 -0.50 7.93
CA GLU A 62 11.00 -0.89 9.11
C GLU A 62 9.54 -0.48 8.93
N VAL A 63 8.59 -1.34 9.32
CA VAL A 63 7.17 -1.08 9.10
C VAL A 63 6.36 -1.18 10.39
N VAL A 64 5.63 -0.10 10.68
CA VAL A 64 4.54 -0.06 11.66
C VAL A 64 3.26 -0.50 10.95
N ASP A 65 2.86 -1.76 11.17
CA ASP A 65 1.67 -2.38 10.57
C ASP A 65 0.45 -2.16 11.46
N VAL A 66 -0.12 -0.95 11.41
CA VAL A 66 -1.27 -0.57 12.23
C VAL A 66 -2.38 0.07 11.37
N PRO A 67 -3.42 -0.68 10.99
CA PRO A 67 -4.57 -0.14 10.28
C PRO A 67 -5.28 0.99 11.05
N VAL A 68 -5.75 2.02 10.34
CA VAL A 68 -6.64 3.06 10.93
C VAL A 68 -8.12 2.81 10.68
N LEU A 69 -8.42 1.84 9.82
CA LEU A 69 -9.74 1.35 9.49
C LEU A 69 -9.76 -0.17 9.63
N ASP A 70 -10.91 -0.71 10.00
CA ASP A 70 -11.18 -2.14 10.02
C ASP A 70 -12.34 -2.47 9.07
N VAL A 71 -12.36 -3.70 8.55
CA VAL A 71 -13.45 -4.18 7.69
C VAL A 71 -14.40 -5.01 8.54
N CYS A 72 -15.57 -4.45 8.82
CA CYS A 72 -16.59 -5.14 9.58
C CYS A 72 -17.57 -5.80 8.61
N GLY A 73 -17.73 -7.11 8.71
CA GLY A 73 -18.81 -7.84 8.03
C GLY A 73 -20.17 -7.33 8.50
N ILE A 74 -21.12 -7.24 7.57
CA ILE A 74 -22.50 -6.89 7.87
C ILE A 74 -23.33 -8.12 7.53
N GLU A 75 -23.97 -8.67 8.55
CA GLU A 75 -24.89 -9.79 8.37
C GLU A 75 -25.98 -9.42 7.37
N THR A 76 -26.10 -10.26 6.35
CA THR A 76 -27.00 -10.03 5.22
C THR A 76 -27.73 -11.31 4.94
N GLU A 77 -29.05 -11.22 4.82
CA GLU A 77 -29.89 -12.37 4.51
C GLU A 77 -29.40 -13.11 3.25
N PRO A 78 -29.43 -14.45 3.23
CA PRO A 78 -29.19 -15.23 2.03
C PRO A 78 -30.11 -14.82 0.87
N LEU A 79 -29.66 -15.06 -0.36
CA LEU A 79 -30.51 -14.83 -1.53
C LEU A 79 -31.65 -15.86 -1.54
N ARG A 80 -32.88 -15.38 -1.75
CA ARG A 80 -34.06 -16.24 -1.89
C ARG A 80 -34.18 -16.90 -3.27
N THR A 81 -33.51 -16.32 -4.26
CA THR A 81 -33.51 -16.79 -5.65
C THR A 81 -32.12 -16.58 -6.23
N LEU A 82 -31.63 -17.54 -7.01
CA LEU A 82 -30.36 -17.40 -7.71
C LEU A 82 -30.43 -16.23 -8.72
N PRO A 83 -29.41 -15.36 -8.76
CA PRO A 83 -29.28 -14.35 -9.79
C PRO A 83 -28.67 -14.95 -11.06
N ASP A 84 -28.78 -14.23 -12.18
CA ASP A 84 -28.11 -14.62 -13.43
C ASP A 84 -26.60 -14.37 -13.35
N ALA A 85 -26.18 -13.42 -12.52
CA ALA A 85 -24.78 -13.20 -12.20
C ALA A 85 -24.58 -12.50 -10.85
N ILE A 86 -23.42 -12.75 -10.26
CA ILE A 86 -22.92 -12.07 -9.07
C ILE A 86 -21.81 -11.12 -9.46
N VAL A 87 -21.78 -9.95 -8.83
CA VAL A 87 -20.76 -8.94 -9.07
C VAL A 87 -20.00 -8.64 -7.78
N PHE A 88 -18.67 -8.72 -7.85
CA PHE A 88 -17.77 -8.31 -6.77
C PHE A 88 -16.81 -7.22 -7.24
N THR A 89 -16.93 -6.03 -6.65
CA THR A 89 -16.02 -4.90 -6.93
C THR A 89 -14.84 -4.82 -5.96
N SER A 90 -14.78 -5.74 -5.00
CA SER A 90 -13.73 -5.84 -3.99
C SER A 90 -13.67 -7.25 -3.45
N GLY A 91 -12.47 -7.74 -3.13
CA GLY A 91 -12.29 -8.99 -2.39
C GLY A 91 -13.05 -9.04 -1.05
N ASN A 92 -13.34 -7.89 -0.44
CA ASN A 92 -14.15 -7.86 0.79
C ASN A 92 -15.62 -8.20 0.54
N GLY A 93 -16.15 -7.92 -0.66
CA GLY A 93 -17.46 -8.41 -1.06
C GLY A 93 -17.49 -9.94 -1.05
N VAL A 94 -16.45 -10.56 -1.61
CA VAL A 94 -16.30 -12.03 -1.62
C VAL A 94 -16.18 -12.58 -0.20
N ARG A 95 -15.41 -11.93 0.68
CA ARG A 95 -15.20 -12.44 2.05
C ARG A 95 -16.43 -12.40 2.96
N HIS A 96 -17.34 -11.45 2.72
CA HIS A 96 -18.44 -11.19 3.65
C HIS A 96 -19.83 -11.47 3.08
N HIS A 97 -19.95 -11.84 1.80
CA HIS A 97 -21.26 -12.23 1.26
C HIS A 97 -21.76 -13.56 1.87
N PRO A 98 -23.09 -13.76 1.96
CA PRO A 98 -23.66 -15.01 2.44
C PRO A 98 -23.49 -16.11 1.40
N LEU A 99 -22.31 -16.74 1.39
CA LEU A 99 -21.96 -17.83 0.49
C LEU A 99 -22.84 -19.06 0.76
N SER A 100 -23.38 -19.65 -0.31
CA SER A 100 -24.05 -20.95 -0.30
C SER A 100 -23.59 -21.82 -1.46
N ALA A 101 -23.74 -23.14 -1.34
CA ALA A 101 -23.32 -24.08 -2.38
C ALA A 101 -24.01 -23.82 -3.73
N GLU A 102 -25.24 -23.34 -3.70
CA GLU A 102 -26.04 -23.01 -4.89
C GLU A 102 -25.48 -21.83 -5.69
N LEU A 103 -24.69 -20.95 -5.05
CA LEU A 103 -24.07 -19.81 -5.73
C LEU A 103 -22.81 -20.18 -6.50
N LEU A 104 -22.16 -21.32 -6.21
CA LEU A 104 -20.83 -21.65 -6.77
C LEU A 104 -20.82 -21.82 -8.29
N ASP A 105 -21.98 -22.13 -8.87
CA ASP A 105 -22.22 -22.26 -10.31
C ASP A 105 -22.72 -20.98 -10.97
N VAL A 106 -23.03 -19.94 -10.19
CA VAL A 106 -23.47 -18.65 -10.73
C VAL A 106 -22.28 -17.89 -11.30
N PRO A 107 -22.37 -17.35 -12.53
CA PRO A 107 -21.31 -16.52 -13.11
C PRO A 107 -20.94 -15.34 -12.21
N VAL A 108 -19.65 -15.19 -11.93
CA VAL A 108 -19.09 -14.10 -11.13
C VAL A 108 -18.33 -13.13 -12.02
N PHE A 109 -18.67 -11.84 -11.92
CA PHE A 109 -17.95 -10.76 -12.58
C PHE A 109 -17.19 -9.92 -11.55
N THR A 110 -15.90 -9.70 -11.80
CA THR A 110 -15.02 -8.93 -10.89
C THR A 110 -14.32 -7.78 -11.59
N VAL A 111 -14.07 -6.68 -10.86
CA VAL A 111 -13.35 -5.51 -11.41
C VAL A 111 -11.92 -5.88 -11.85
N GLY A 112 -11.19 -6.66 -11.04
CA GLY A 112 -9.81 -7.03 -11.35
C GLY A 112 -9.42 -8.39 -10.79
N ASP A 113 -8.29 -8.91 -11.29
CA ASP A 113 -7.86 -10.30 -11.11
C ASP A 113 -7.69 -10.69 -9.65
N ALA A 114 -7.13 -9.79 -8.83
CA ALA A 114 -7.00 -10.05 -7.40
C ALA A 114 -8.34 -10.33 -6.70
N THR A 115 -9.45 -9.73 -7.16
CA THR A 115 -10.78 -10.05 -6.64
C THR A 115 -11.30 -11.37 -7.22
N GLY A 116 -11.06 -11.61 -8.52
CA GLY A 116 -11.38 -12.87 -9.17
C GLY A 116 -10.70 -14.08 -8.53
N GLU A 117 -9.42 -13.98 -8.19
CA GLU A 117 -8.66 -15.02 -7.48
C GLU A 117 -9.22 -15.31 -6.08
N ILE A 118 -9.76 -14.29 -5.39
CA ILE A 118 -10.43 -14.49 -4.10
C ILE A 118 -11.76 -15.23 -4.30
N ALA A 119 -12.52 -14.88 -5.36
CA ALA A 119 -13.76 -15.59 -5.71
C ALA A 119 -13.50 -17.05 -6.10
N ALA A 120 -12.50 -17.31 -6.93
CA ALA A 120 -12.10 -18.67 -7.30
C ALA A 120 -11.68 -19.49 -6.06
N ARG A 121 -10.90 -18.90 -5.15
CA ARG A 121 -10.55 -19.55 -3.86
C ARG A 121 -11.73 -19.76 -2.92
N ALA A 122 -12.81 -18.99 -3.06
CA ALA A 122 -14.07 -19.22 -2.35
C ALA A 122 -14.92 -20.34 -2.98
N GLY A 123 -14.50 -20.90 -4.12
CA GLY A 123 -15.12 -22.06 -4.77
C GLY A 123 -15.97 -21.75 -6.00
N TYR A 124 -16.06 -20.49 -6.43
CA TYR A 124 -16.78 -20.13 -7.65
C TYR A 124 -16.11 -20.71 -8.89
N ARG A 125 -16.90 -21.30 -9.79
CA ARG A 125 -16.39 -22.06 -10.95
C ARG A 125 -16.30 -21.23 -12.23
N ASP A 126 -17.15 -20.22 -12.38
CA ASP A 126 -17.14 -19.28 -13.51
C ASP A 126 -16.83 -17.87 -12.99
N VAL A 127 -15.56 -17.47 -13.07
CA VAL A 127 -15.10 -16.16 -12.61
C VAL A 127 -14.51 -15.39 -13.79
N ARG A 128 -15.08 -14.22 -14.08
CA ARG A 128 -14.71 -13.35 -15.20
C ARG A 128 -14.23 -12.01 -14.67
N SER A 129 -12.94 -11.75 -14.85
CA SER A 129 -12.31 -10.49 -14.47
C SER A 129 -12.35 -9.49 -15.62
N ALA A 130 -12.66 -8.24 -15.32
CA ALA A 130 -12.58 -7.13 -16.27
C ALA A 130 -11.15 -6.59 -16.45
N GLN A 131 -10.20 -7.01 -15.60
CA GLN A 131 -8.79 -6.60 -15.64
C GLN A 131 -8.58 -5.07 -15.64
N GLY A 132 -9.48 -4.34 -14.99
CA GLY A 132 -9.51 -2.89 -15.14
C GLY A 132 -10.26 -2.21 -14.02
N ASP A 133 -11.09 -1.24 -14.39
CA ASP A 133 -11.87 -0.46 -13.46
C ASP A 133 -13.38 -0.77 -13.53
N ILE A 134 -14.20 0.07 -12.90
CA ILE A 134 -15.63 -0.12 -12.89
C ILE A 134 -16.26 0.01 -14.28
N VAL A 135 -15.69 0.83 -15.16
CA VAL A 135 -16.15 1.02 -16.54
C VAL A 135 -15.85 -0.22 -17.37
N ASP A 136 -14.69 -0.83 -17.19
CA ASP A 136 -14.33 -2.08 -17.86
C ASP A 136 -15.24 -3.23 -17.40
N LEU A 137 -15.54 -3.30 -16.09
CA LEU A 137 -16.52 -4.24 -15.56
C LEU A 137 -17.92 -4.04 -16.16
N GLN A 138 -18.36 -2.78 -16.29
CA GLN A 138 -19.63 -2.48 -16.94
C GLN A 138 -19.64 -2.99 -18.38
N ARG A 139 -18.59 -2.70 -19.17
CA ARG A 139 -18.48 -3.17 -20.56
C ARG A 139 -18.48 -4.69 -20.66
N LEU A 140 -17.77 -5.38 -19.77
CA LEU A 140 -17.75 -6.84 -19.73
C LEU A 140 -19.15 -7.41 -19.50
N ILE A 141 -19.89 -6.89 -18.52
CA ILE A 141 -21.26 -7.32 -18.24
C ILE A 141 -22.18 -7.05 -19.44
N LEU A 142 -22.08 -5.88 -20.07
CA LEU A 142 -22.88 -5.52 -21.25
C LEU A 142 -22.65 -6.45 -22.45
N LYS A 143 -21.44 -6.98 -22.58
CA LYS A 143 -21.03 -7.88 -23.67
C LYS A 143 -21.51 -9.32 -23.42
N GLU A 144 -21.42 -9.79 -22.19
CA GLU A 144 -21.54 -11.21 -21.85
C GLU A 144 -22.93 -11.62 -21.39
N LEU A 145 -23.73 -10.71 -20.84
CA LEU A 145 -25.06 -11.02 -20.31
C LEU A 145 -26.16 -10.35 -21.13
N PRO A 146 -27.21 -11.10 -21.53
CA PRO A 146 -28.37 -10.51 -22.19
C PRO A 146 -29.16 -9.62 -21.22
N ARG A 147 -30.13 -8.90 -21.76
CA ARG A 147 -31.06 -8.07 -20.97
C ARG A 147 -32.46 -8.69 -21.05
N PRO A 148 -33.24 -8.72 -19.96
CA PRO A 148 -32.90 -8.23 -18.61
C PRO A 148 -32.31 -9.33 -17.71
N SER A 149 -30.98 -9.39 -17.56
CA SER A 149 -30.36 -10.24 -16.52
C SER A 149 -30.42 -9.61 -15.13
N ARG A 150 -30.62 -10.47 -14.13
CA ARG A 150 -30.64 -10.19 -12.69
C ARG A 150 -29.23 -10.26 -12.13
N LEU A 151 -28.71 -9.12 -11.69
CA LEU A 151 -27.38 -9.00 -11.12
C LEU A 151 -27.48 -8.76 -9.61
N VAL A 152 -26.68 -9.48 -8.83
CA VAL A 152 -26.50 -9.17 -7.41
C VAL A 152 -25.10 -8.63 -7.18
N HIS A 153 -24.99 -7.38 -6.74
CA HIS A 153 -23.74 -6.75 -6.35
C HIS A 153 -23.56 -6.80 -4.84
N PHE A 154 -22.63 -7.64 -4.38
CA PHE A 154 -22.19 -7.65 -2.99
C PHE A 154 -21.05 -6.65 -2.80
N GLY A 155 -21.29 -5.61 -1.99
CA GLY A 155 -20.36 -4.50 -1.84
C GLY A 155 -20.35 -3.89 -0.45
N GLY A 156 -19.42 -2.97 -0.25
CA GLY A 156 -19.32 -2.22 1.01
C GLY A 156 -20.37 -1.13 1.09
N ARG A 157 -20.77 -0.75 2.32
CA ARG A 157 -21.73 0.32 2.61
C ARG A 157 -21.37 1.62 1.87
N ASP A 158 -20.10 1.96 1.90
CA ASP A 158 -19.55 3.24 1.43
C ASP A 158 -19.16 3.25 -0.06
N VAL A 159 -19.46 2.18 -0.81
CA VAL A 159 -19.21 2.16 -2.26
C VAL A 159 -20.27 3.02 -2.95
N ALA A 160 -19.84 4.03 -3.71
CA ALA A 160 -20.72 4.84 -4.54
C ALA A 160 -21.48 3.92 -5.51
N GLY A 161 -22.82 3.95 -5.48
CA GLY A 161 -23.71 3.09 -6.28
C GLY A 161 -23.69 3.34 -7.80
N GLN A 162 -22.57 3.81 -8.34
CA GLN A 162 -22.38 4.14 -9.75
C GLN A 162 -22.61 2.92 -10.64
N LEU A 163 -22.11 1.75 -10.25
CA LEU A 163 -22.35 0.49 -10.97
C LEU A 163 -23.84 0.15 -11.04
N THR A 164 -24.52 0.12 -9.89
CA THR A 164 -25.95 -0.21 -9.80
C THR A 164 -26.78 0.73 -10.65
N ARG A 165 -26.54 2.04 -10.54
CA ARG A 165 -27.26 3.06 -11.32
C ARG A 165 -27.00 2.88 -12.82
N PHE A 166 -25.76 2.71 -13.22
CA PHE A 166 -25.38 2.55 -14.62
C PHE A 166 -26.04 1.31 -15.22
N MET A 167 -25.89 0.14 -14.59
CA MET A 167 -26.44 -1.12 -15.11
C MET A 167 -27.96 -1.09 -15.20
N ARG A 168 -28.66 -0.49 -14.23
CA ARG A 168 -30.12 -0.28 -14.31
C ARG A 168 -30.52 0.60 -15.49
N ASN A 169 -29.76 1.66 -15.79
CA ASN A 169 -30.02 2.50 -16.97
C ASN A 169 -29.85 1.73 -18.29
N PHE A 170 -29.05 0.66 -18.31
CA PHE A 170 -28.90 -0.23 -19.46
C PHE A 170 -29.88 -1.42 -19.48
N GLY A 171 -30.88 -1.44 -18.60
CA GLY A 171 -31.95 -2.44 -18.61
C GLY A 171 -31.68 -3.71 -17.80
N TYR A 172 -30.65 -3.72 -16.94
CA TYR A 172 -30.38 -4.83 -16.02
C TYR A 172 -31.15 -4.67 -14.70
N LEU A 173 -31.50 -5.80 -14.10
CA LEU A 173 -32.14 -5.85 -12.79
C LEU A 173 -31.08 -6.00 -11.72
N VAL A 174 -30.59 -4.88 -11.18
CA VAL A 174 -29.48 -4.92 -10.19
C VAL A 174 -30.00 -4.80 -8.76
N ASP A 175 -29.71 -5.81 -7.95
CA ASP A 175 -29.85 -5.78 -6.49
C ASP A 175 -28.47 -5.53 -5.84
N ARG A 176 -28.38 -4.51 -4.97
CA ARG A 176 -27.13 -4.20 -4.25
C ARG A 176 -27.28 -4.63 -2.80
N ARG A 177 -26.42 -5.56 -2.39
CA ARG A 177 -26.37 -6.13 -1.04
C ARG A 177 -25.13 -5.60 -0.32
N ILE A 178 -25.36 -4.89 0.79
CA ILE A 178 -24.29 -4.32 1.62
C ILE A 178 -23.83 -5.39 2.58
N VAL A 179 -22.61 -5.92 2.38
CA VAL A 179 -22.09 -7.07 3.16
C VAL A 179 -20.90 -6.72 4.04
N TYR A 180 -20.36 -5.51 3.91
CA TYR A 180 -19.32 -5.02 4.82
C TYR A 180 -19.34 -3.50 4.93
N ALA A 181 -18.69 -2.95 5.96
CA ALA A 181 -18.33 -1.55 6.07
C ALA A 181 -16.85 -1.41 6.44
N ALA A 182 -16.22 -0.32 6.01
CA ALA A 182 -14.93 0.07 6.56
C ALA A 182 -15.22 1.00 7.75
N GLU A 183 -14.95 0.55 8.96
CA GLU A 183 -15.20 1.30 10.19
C GLU A 183 -13.89 1.81 10.79
N ALA A 184 -13.97 2.89 11.56
CA ALA A 184 -12.78 3.44 12.20
C ALA A 184 -12.30 2.52 13.33
N VAL A 185 -11.00 2.21 13.34
CA VAL A 185 -10.38 1.57 14.51
C VAL A 185 -10.49 2.52 15.70
N ALA A 186 -10.80 1.96 16.87
CA ALA A 186 -10.92 2.74 18.10
C ALA A 186 -9.61 3.48 18.41
N VAL A 187 -9.71 4.75 18.78
CA VAL A 187 -8.55 5.66 18.94
C VAL A 187 -7.51 5.11 19.91
N ARG A 188 -7.91 4.35 20.94
CA ARG A 188 -6.99 3.72 21.90
C ARG A 188 -5.92 2.85 21.23
N TRP A 189 -6.25 2.17 20.14
CA TRP A 189 -5.31 1.31 19.39
C TRP A 189 -4.30 2.12 18.57
N LEU A 190 -4.54 3.42 18.40
CA LEU A 190 -3.65 4.33 17.66
C LEU A 190 -2.80 5.19 18.62
N LEU A 191 -2.99 5.05 19.94
CA LEU A 191 -2.23 5.83 20.93
C LEU A 191 -0.75 5.46 20.94
N GLU A 192 -0.43 4.18 20.79
CA GLU A 192 0.96 3.71 20.72
C GLU A 192 1.67 4.30 19.50
N VAL A 193 1.06 4.20 18.31
CA VAL A 193 1.56 4.84 17.09
C VAL A 193 1.72 6.35 17.28
N ARG A 194 0.74 7.01 17.90
CA ARG A 194 0.80 8.47 18.16
C ARG A 194 1.98 8.82 19.08
N SER A 195 2.24 8.01 20.11
CA SER A 195 3.30 8.25 21.09
C SER A 195 4.68 8.03 20.48
N ASP A 196 4.76 7.15 19.49
CA ASP A 196 5.97 6.78 18.76
C ASP A 196 6.12 7.51 17.41
N LEU A 197 5.30 8.53 17.13
CA LEU A 197 5.38 9.30 15.87
C LEU A 197 6.76 9.87 15.60
N ALA A 198 7.51 10.24 16.65
CA ALA A 198 8.85 10.81 16.51
C ALA A 198 9.86 9.86 15.86
N SER A 199 9.64 8.54 15.91
CA SER A 199 10.48 7.54 15.26
C SER A 199 9.97 7.12 13.88
N ILE A 200 8.81 7.62 13.43
CA ILE A 200 8.20 7.30 12.13
C ILE A 200 8.64 8.36 11.10
N ASP A 201 9.32 7.92 10.04
CA ASP A 201 9.80 8.77 8.95
C ASP A 201 8.72 9.10 7.92
N GLY A 202 7.74 8.20 7.76
CA GLY A 202 6.66 8.41 6.80
C GLY A 202 5.45 7.52 6.99
N ILE A 203 4.37 7.88 6.30
CA ILE A 203 3.06 7.26 6.41
C ILE A 203 2.52 6.94 5.02
N VAL A 204 2.02 5.73 4.81
CA VAL A 204 1.37 5.32 3.55
C VAL A 204 -0.14 5.24 3.76
N VAL A 205 -0.90 5.90 2.88
CA VAL A 205 -2.34 6.07 2.98
C VAL A 205 -3.06 5.70 1.68
N HIS A 206 -3.96 4.71 1.77
CA HIS A 206 -4.62 4.11 0.60
C HIS A 206 -6.06 4.58 0.35
N SER A 207 -6.58 5.54 1.11
CA SER A 207 -7.91 6.09 0.83
C SER A 207 -8.14 7.44 1.52
N PRO A 208 -9.05 8.29 0.98
CA PRO A 208 -9.46 9.53 1.65
C PRO A 208 -9.97 9.31 3.08
N ARG A 209 -10.66 8.20 3.34
CA ARG A 209 -11.16 7.89 4.69
C ARG A 209 -10.02 7.55 5.65
N ALA A 210 -9.04 6.75 5.21
CA ALA A 210 -7.84 6.51 6.02
C ALA A 210 -7.07 7.81 6.27
N ALA A 211 -6.97 8.69 5.26
CA ALA A 211 -6.34 10.00 5.40
C ALA A 211 -7.02 10.89 6.45
N GLU A 212 -8.35 10.92 6.49
CA GLU A 212 -9.10 11.63 7.54
C GLU A 212 -8.79 11.09 8.95
N ARG A 213 -8.58 9.77 9.08
CA ARG A 213 -8.19 9.17 10.37
C ARG A 213 -6.76 9.52 10.75
N VAL A 214 -5.82 9.42 9.80
CA VAL A 214 -4.42 9.84 10.00
C VAL A 214 -4.34 11.31 10.38
N ALA A 215 -5.09 12.20 9.71
CA ALA A 215 -5.14 13.61 10.05
C ALA A 215 -5.55 13.86 11.51
N ARG A 216 -6.53 13.10 12.03
CA ARG A 216 -6.92 13.16 13.44
C ARG A 216 -5.80 12.69 14.38
N VAL A 217 -5.07 11.64 14.01
CA VAL A 217 -3.90 11.16 14.77
C VAL A 217 -2.76 12.20 14.77
N LEU A 218 -2.59 12.96 13.69
CA LEU A 218 -1.58 14.02 13.59
C LEU A 218 -2.03 15.37 14.18
N THR A 219 -3.32 15.54 14.46
CA THR A 219 -3.84 16.81 15.01
C THR A 219 -3.21 17.09 16.37
N GLY A 220 -2.64 18.30 16.51
CA GLY A 220 -1.96 18.75 17.73
C GLY A 220 -0.56 18.15 17.95
N THR A 221 0.03 17.49 16.95
CA THR A 221 1.42 17.04 16.99
C THR A 221 2.31 17.97 16.16
N TRP A 222 3.63 17.93 16.40
CA TRP A 222 4.65 18.62 15.61
C TRP A 222 5.39 17.66 14.67
N TRP A 223 4.76 16.54 14.32
CA TRP A 223 5.39 15.51 13.50
C TRP A 223 5.76 16.08 12.13
N LYS A 224 7.00 15.82 11.70
CA LYS A 224 7.53 16.19 10.39
C LYS A 224 7.94 14.93 9.66
N GLY A 225 7.31 14.67 8.52
CA GLY A 225 7.59 13.49 7.73
C GLY A 225 6.85 13.50 6.40
N LYS A 226 7.04 12.41 5.66
CA LYS A 226 6.42 12.24 4.33
C LYS A 226 5.13 11.44 4.45
N VAL A 227 4.11 11.83 3.69
CA VAL A 227 2.89 11.04 3.57
C VAL A 227 2.65 10.72 2.10
N TRP A 228 2.70 9.42 1.78
CA TRP A 228 2.46 8.90 0.44
C TRP A 228 1.01 8.44 0.32
N CYS A 229 0.27 9.08 -0.58
CA CYS A 229 -1.16 8.89 -0.77
C CYS A 229 -1.44 8.19 -2.11
N ILE A 230 -2.38 7.25 -2.15
CA ILE A 230 -2.74 6.55 -3.39
C ILE A 230 -3.37 7.44 -4.48
N SER A 231 -3.76 8.67 -4.13
CA SER A 231 -4.40 9.61 -5.05
C SER A 231 -4.39 11.04 -4.51
N GLN A 232 -4.63 12.00 -5.39
CA GLN A 232 -4.83 13.41 -5.02
C GLN A 232 -5.99 13.59 -4.03
N ALA A 233 -7.12 12.89 -4.24
CA ALA A 233 -8.28 12.95 -3.33
C ALA A 233 -7.93 12.50 -1.91
N CYS A 234 -7.00 11.54 -1.78
CA CYS A 234 -6.47 11.10 -0.49
C CYS A 234 -5.58 12.19 0.14
N ALA A 235 -4.64 12.75 -0.62
CA ALA A 235 -3.74 13.80 -0.16
C ALA A 235 -4.50 15.07 0.31
N LEU A 236 -5.57 15.46 -0.40
CA LEU A 236 -6.37 16.64 -0.05
C LEU A 236 -6.92 16.59 1.39
N LYS A 237 -7.19 15.40 1.93
CA LYS A 237 -7.69 15.22 3.31
C LYS A 237 -6.66 15.53 4.38
N LEU A 238 -5.38 15.65 4.02
CA LEU A 238 -4.26 15.91 4.92
C LEU A 238 -3.69 17.33 4.79
N THR A 239 -4.21 18.15 3.86
CA THR A 239 -3.70 19.52 3.59
C THR A 239 -3.76 20.48 4.79
N GLY A 240 -4.64 20.22 5.76
CA GLY A 240 -4.72 20.99 7.00
C GLY A 240 -3.66 20.63 8.05
N VAL A 241 -2.87 19.57 7.85
CA VAL A 241 -1.81 19.15 8.78
C VAL A 241 -0.53 19.89 8.45
N ARG A 242 0.05 20.57 9.44
CA ARG A 242 1.29 21.35 9.26
C ARG A 242 2.52 20.45 9.37
N GLY A 243 3.59 20.81 8.66
CA GLY A 243 4.90 20.17 8.81
C GLY A 243 5.07 18.84 8.05
N ILE A 244 4.07 18.42 7.27
CA ILE A 244 4.14 17.19 6.47
C ILE A 244 4.40 17.49 4.99
N SER A 245 5.11 16.60 4.32
CA SER A 245 5.29 16.60 2.87
C SER A 245 4.32 15.60 2.24
N LEU A 246 3.39 16.08 1.41
CA LEU A 246 2.38 15.25 0.75
C LEU A 246 2.84 14.81 -0.63
N HIS A 247 2.78 13.51 -0.89
CA HIS A 247 3.07 12.89 -2.17
C HIS A 247 1.87 12.04 -2.59
N PHE A 248 1.57 11.97 -3.89
CA PHE A 248 0.49 11.11 -4.37
C PHE A 248 0.79 10.50 -5.74
N THR A 249 0.22 9.33 -6.01
CA THR A 249 0.39 8.66 -7.30
C THR A 249 -0.58 9.20 -8.35
N ALA A 250 -0.13 9.26 -9.61
CA ALA A 250 -0.98 9.61 -10.75
C ALA A 250 -1.96 8.48 -11.09
N ARG A 251 -1.55 7.21 -10.89
CA ARG A 251 -2.39 6.02 -11.04
C ARG A 251 -2.58 5.36 -9.67
N PRO A 252 -3.82 5.12 -9.22
CA PRO A 252 -4.08 4.59 -7.88
C PRO A 252 -3.77 3.09 -7.83
N SER A 253 -2.52 2.74 -7.52
CA SER A 253 -2.11 1.36 -7.29
C SER A 253 -1.14 1.25 -6.11
N ASP A 254 -1.18 0.11 -5.44
CA ASP A 254 -0.27 -0.19 -4.34
C ASP A 254 1.20 -0.25 -4.81
N ALA A 255 1.43 -0.81 -5.99
CA ALA A 255 2.75 -0.86 -6.61
C ALA A 255 3.33 0.54 -6.87
N ALA A 256 2.50 1.49 -7.33
CA ALA A 256 2.95 2.86 -7.54
C ALA A 256 3.29 3.59 -6.22
N LEU A 257 2.59 3.26 -5.12
CA LEU A 257 2.93 3.79 -3.79
C LEU A 257 4.28 3.26 -3.32
N ILE A 258 4.49 1.95 -3.41
CA ILE A 258 5.73 1.30 -3.00
C ILE A 258 6.92 1.83 -3.82
N GLU A 259 6.75 1.99 -5.14
CA GLU A 259 7.78 2.55 -6.00
C GLU A 259 8.14 4.00 -5.63
N MET A 260 7.14 4.82 -5.28
CA MET A 260 7.38 6.20 -4.84
C MET A 260 8.14 6.24 -3.50
N VAL A 261 7.86 5.32 -2.58
CA VAL A 261 8.62 5.16 -1.33
C VAL A 261 10.08 4.79 -1.64
N ARG A 262 10.29 3.80 -2.52
CA ARG A 262 11.62 3.33 -2.94
C ARG A 262 12.47 4.46 -3.53
N GLN A 263 11.88 5.26 -4.44
CA GLN A 263 12.56 6.42 -5.04
C GLN A 263 12.98 7.46 -4.00
N ASP A 264 12.13 7.69 -2.99
CA ASP A 264 12.43 8.60 -1.90
C ASP A 264 13.52 8.09 -0.94
N GLY A 265 13.61 6.77 -0.76
CA GLY A 265 14.70 6.10 -0.03
C GLY A 265 16.06 6.33 -0.71
N LEU A 266 16.10 6.23 -2.03
CA LEU A 266 17.32 6.45 -2.83
C LEU A 266 17.81 7.92 -2.79
N LEU A 267 16.90 8.90 -2.85
CA LEU A 267 17.26 10.33 -2.77
C LEU A 267 17.88 10.70 -1.41
N ARG A 268 17.46 10.05 -0.32
CA ARG A 268 18.09 10.22 1.00
C ARG A 268 19.53 9.70 1.00
N THR A 269 19.80 8.59 0.31
CA THR A 269 21.16 8.06 0.13
C THR A 269 22.04 9.07 -0.60
N ALA A 270 21.58 9.60 -1.74
CA ALA A 270 22.34 10.56 -2.54
C ALA A 270 22.68 11.85 -1.76
N THR A 271 21.72 12.38 -0.99
CA THR A 271 21.91 13.60 -0.18
C THR A 271 22.90 13.38 0.98
N ARG A 272 22.91 12.19 1.60
CA ARG A 272 23.89 11.84 2.65
C ARG A 272 25.28 11.51 2.09
N ALA A 273 25.37 10.88 0.93
CA ALA A 273 26.65 10.57 0.27
C ALA A 273 27.40 11.83 -0.20
N SER A 274 26.69 12.95 -0.37
CA SER A 274 27.25 14.23 -0.86
C SER A 274 27.94 15.09 0.21
N ILE A 275 28.02 14.63 1.48
CA ILE A 275 28.76 15.31 2.54
C ILE A 275 29.99 14.46 2.92
N ARG A 276 31.01 14.49 2.06
CA ARG A 276 32.40 14.17 2.44
C ARG A 276 33.30 15.33 2.02
N LEU A 277 34.02 15.84 3.01
CA LEU A 277 34.89 17.01 3.01
C LEU A 277 35.83 17.15 1.80
N LEU A 278 35.89 18.38 1.25
CA LEU A 278 37.11 18.89 0.61
C LEU A 278 38.24 18.92 1.66
N PRO A 279 39.45 18.44 1.37
CA PRO A 279 40.55 18.55 2.32
C PRO A 279 40.97 20.01 2.47
N ALA A 280 41.02 20.46 3.73
CA ALA A 280 41.69 21.68 4.13
C ALA A 280 43.20 21.50 3.97
N GLY A 281 43.85 22.46 3.31
CA GLY A 281 45.31 22.55 3.29
C GLY A 281 45.81 23.53 2.24
N ILE A 282 46.22 24.72 2.68
CA ILE A 282 47.56 25.32 2.50
C ILE A 282 47.52 26.70 3.20
N ASP A 283 48.10 26.77 4.40
CA ASP A 283 48.88 27.93 4.90
C ASP A 283 50.29 27.76 4.29
N CYS A 284 51.14 28.73 3.94
CA CYS A 284 51.46 30.13 4.31
C CYS A 284 52.50 30.61 3.23
N PRO A 285 53.25 31.76 3.26
CA PRO A 285 53.30 32.88 4.21
C PRO A 285 53.41 34.30 3.51
N PRO A 286 53.66 35.40 4.25
CA PRO A 286 53.30 36.77 3.84
C PRO A 286 54.47 37.59 3.28
N GLN A 287 54.19 38.62 2.48
CA GLN A 287 55.09 39.79 2.30
C GLN A 287 54.33 41.10 2.00
N VAL A 288 54.47 42.04 2.96
CA VAL A 288 54.82 43.47 2.87
C VAL A 288 54.32 44.31 1.67
N GLY A 289 53.70 45.47 1.94
CA GLY A 289 53.77 46.62 1.02
C GLY A 289 52.59 47.59 1.01
N GLU A 290 52.61 48.55 1.93
CA GLU A 290 52.25 49.98 1.76
C GLU A 290 50.98 50.48 1.03
N ILE A 291 50.21 51.29 1.79
CA ILE A 291 49.74 52.67 1.52
C ILE A 291 48.91 52.92 0.24
N LEU A 292 47.62 53.27 0.40
CA LEU A 292 47.07 54.62 0.16
C LEU A 292 45.54 54.66 0.27
N ASN A 293 45.09 55.61 1.11
CA ASN A 293 43.78 56.26 1.10
C ASN A 293 43.31 56.62 -0.31
N LEU A 294 41.98 56.60 -0.56
CA LEU A 294 41.21 57.78 -0.99
C LEU A 294 39.71 57.45 -1.22
N LYS A 295 38.91 58.05 -0.34
CA LYS A 295 37.64 58.78 -0.57
C LYS A 295 36.43 58.10 -1.22
N ALA A 296 35.34 58.21 -0.46
CA ALA A 296 33.96 58.34 -0.88
C ALA A 296 33.75 59.33 -2.04
N THR A 297 32.82 58.99 -2.93
CA THR A 297 31.87 59.96 -3.49
C THR A 297 30.57 59.25 -3.86
N ASP A 298 29.47 59.75 -3.29
CA ASP A 298 28.13 59.72 -3.87
C ASP A 298 28.16 60.08 -5.36
N VAL A 299 27.22 59.55 -6.16
CA VAL A 299 26.27 60.33 -6.99
C VAL A 299 25.17 59.37 -7.50
N ARG A 300 23.95 59.60 -6.98
CA ARG A 300 22.58 59.40 -7.53
C ARG A 300 22.08 58.00 -7.88
#